data_AF-A0A2U9IH96-F1
#
_entry.id   AF-A0A2U9IH96-F1
#
_cell.length_a   1.000
_cell.length_b   1.000
_cell.length_c   1.000
_cell.angle_alpha   90.00
_cell.angle_beta   90.00
_cell.angle_gamma   90.00
#
_symmetry.space_group_name_H-M   'P 1'
#
loop_
_entity.id
_entity.type
_entity.pdbx_description
1 polymer ?
#
loop_
_entity_poly.entity_id
_entity_poly.type
_entity_poly.pdbx_seq_one_letter_code
_entity_poly.pdbx_strand_id
1 'polypeptide(L)'
;MEYFIREGNSNTFYYILRGNVTSKVFKTSVTLSEMYDIILKNTNMEFKRTKKTLRTENERLFKILVVYGGVRQSMRKIYATRINELGKTLINMDEFSLQFWYTESLSKFSIRNNVVDTFKVSKAFRDLYE
;
A
#
# COMPACT_ATOMS: atom_id res chain seq x y z
N MET A 1 1.38 -3.48 -17.92
CA MET A 1 1.11 -2.24 -17.15
C MET A 1 2.09 -2.26 -16.00
N GLU A 2 2.90 -1.20 -15.83
CA GLU A 2 3.94 -1.18 -14.79
C GLU A 2 3.46 -0.32 -13.61
N TYR A 3 3.82 -0.73 -12.41
CA TYR A 3 3.55 -0.01 -11.18
C TYR A 3 4.84 0.55 -10.60
N PHE A 4 4.77 1.78 -10.11
CA PHE A 4 5.92 2.48 -9.58
C PHE A 4 5.61 3.08 -8.22
N ILE A 5 6.57 2.97 -7.31
CA ILE A 5 6.52 3.57 -5.99
C ILE A 5 7.79 4.39 -5.81
N ARG A 6 7.63 5.63 -5.36
CA ARG A 6 8.73 6.57 -5.10
C ARG A 6 8.66 7.08 -3.67
N GLU A 7 9.75 6.93 -2.96
CA GLU A 7 9.95 7.56 -1.66
C GLU A 7 10.47 8.99 -1.86
N GLY A 8 9.65 9.96 -1.44
CA GLY A 8 10.02 11.37 -1.30
C GLY A 8 10.57 11.67 0.09
N ASN A 9 10.82 12.95 0.39
CA ASN A 9 11.49 13.38 1.62
C ASN A 9 10.83 12.91 2.93
N SER A 10 9.53 12.65 2.94
CA SER A 10 8.81 12.14 4.13
C SER A 10 7.56 11.33 3.77
N ASN A 11 7.41 10.96 2.49
CA ASN A 11 6.20 10.32 1.99
C ASN A 11 6.53 9.39 0.84
N THR A 12 5.85 8.27 0.79
CA THR A 12 5.86 7.36 -0.34
C THR A 12 4.67 7.64 -1.25
N PHE A 13 4.93 7.66 -2.55
CA PHE A 13 3.95 7.94 -3.58
C PHE A 13 3.84 6.76 -4.53
N TYR A 14 2.61 6.40 -4.88
CA TYR A 14 2.27 5.27 -5.74
C TYR A 14 1.77 5.79 -7.08
N TYR A 15 2.21 5.12 -8.14
CA TYR A 15 1.95 5.52 -9.51
C TYR A 15 1.62 4.30 -10.38
N ILE A 16 0.74 4.53 -11.35
CA ILE A 16 0.50 3.62 -12.47
C ILE A 16 1.22 4.20 -13.70
N LEU A 17 1.99 3.36 -14.38
CA LEU A 17 2.71 3.69 -15.61
C LEU A 17 2.05 2.98 -16.81
N ARG A 18 1.63 3.76 -17.79
CA ARG A 18 1.04 3.27 -19.06
C ARG A 18 1.72 3.99 -20.23
N GLY A 19 2.61 3.30 -20.93
CA GLY A 19 3.46 3.91 -21.95
C GLY A 19 4.29 5.05 -21.36
N ASN A 20 4.20 6.24 -21.95
CA ASN A 20 4.90 7.44 -21.47
C ASN A 20 4.11 8.25 -20.42
N VAL A 21 2.92 7.78 -20.02
CA VAL A 21 2.05 8.49 -19.07
C VAL A 21 2.21 7.92 -17.67
N THR A 22 2.48 8.81 -16.70
CA THR A 22 2.56 8.49 -15.28
C THR A 22 1.41 9.12 -14.51
N SER A 23 0.62 8.30 -13.81
CA SER A 23 -0.51 8.77 -12.99
C SER A 23 -0.27 8.47 -11.53
N LYS A 24 -0.23 9.50 -10.67
CA LYS A 24 -0.17 9.34 -9.21
C LYS A 24 -1.53 8.88 -8.69
N VAL A 25 -1.56 7.77 -7.96
CA VAL A 25 -2.81 7.16 -7.47
C VAL A 25 -2.96 7.20 -5.96
N PHE A 26 -1.86 7.17 -5.21
CA PHE A 26 -1.91 7.12 -3.75
C PHE A 26 -0.66 7.77 -3.12
N LYS A 27 -0.80 8.24 -1.88
CA LYS A 27 0.30 8.78 -1.06
C LYS A 27 0.17 8.23 0.35
N THR A 28 1.29 7.84 0.95
CA THR A 28 1.38 7.41 2.35
C THR A 28 2.62 7.98 3.04
N SER A 29 2.62 8.03 4.37
CA SER A 29 3.79 8.38 5.19
C SER A 29 4.67 7.19 5.57
N VAL A 30 4.45 6.02 4.96
CA VAL A 30 5.20 4.78 5.20
C VAL A 30 6.45 4.72 4.33
N THR A 31 7.57 4.25 4.89
CA THR A 31 8.85 4.16 4.16
C THR A 31 8.95 2.89 3.32
N LEU A 32 9.77 2.92 2.27
CA LEU A 32 10.04 1.72 1.46
C LEU A 32 10.81 0.65 2.25
N SER A 33 11.57 1.05 3.28
CA SER A 33 12.24 0.09 4.16
C SER A 33 11.24 -0.72 4.95
N GLU A 34 10.24 -0.06 5.56
CA GLU A 34 9.21 -0.77 6.32
C GLU A 34 8.43 -1.73 5.42
N MET A 35 8.01 -1.28 4.24
CA MET A 35 7.32 -2.16 3.26
C MET A 35 8.17 -3.35 2.86
N TYR A 36 9.48 -3.17 2.74
CA TYR A 36 10.38 -4.27 2.43
C TYR A 36 10.43 -5.31 3.54
N ASP A 37 10.58 -4.84 4.78
CA ASP A 37 10.71 -5.71 5.93
C ASP A 37 9.42 -6.47 6.27
N ILE A 38 8.26 -5.89 5.97
CA ILE A 38 6.97 -6.45 6.35
C ILE A 38 6.34 -7.23 5.19
N ILE A 39 6.41 -6.70 3.97
CA ILE A 39 5.78 -7.29 2.79
C ILE A 39 6.83 -7.96 1.91
N LEU A 40 7.71 -7.18 1.28
CA LEU A 40 8.46 -7.63 0.10
C LEU A 40 9.35 -8.85 0.36
N LYS A 41 10.02 -8.91 1.51
CA LYS A 41 10.87 -10.06 1.88
C LYS A 41 10.09 -11.34 2.18
N ASN A 42 8.78 -11.22 2.43
CA ASN A 42 7.88 -12.30 2.81
C ASN A 42 6.96 -12.72 1.64
N THR A 43 7.22 -12.22 0.42
CA THR A 43 6.48 -12.64 -0.78
C THR A 43 7.44 -13.17 -1.83
N ASN A 44 6.99 -14.11 -2.66
CA ASN A 44 7.72 -14.58 -3.84
C ASN A 44 7.40 -13.76 -5.10
N MET A 45 6.86 -12.54 -4.95
CA MET A 45 6.42 -11.72 -6.08
C MET A 45 7.60 -10.92 -6.66
N GLU A 46 7.64 -10.77 -7.97
CA GLU A 46 8.73 -10.06 -8.65
C GLU A 46 8.63 -8.53 -8.49
N PHE A 47 9.75 -7.90 -8.14
CA PHE A 47 9.90 -6.45 -8.10
C PHE A 47 11.35 -6.04 -8.30
N LYS A 48 11.56 -4.79 -8.74
CA LYS A 48 12.88 -4.13 -8.81
C LYS A 48 12.90 -2.98 -7.81
N ARG A 49 13.84 -3.00 -6.87
CA ARG A 49 13.95 -1.98 -5.81
C ARG A 49 15.29 -1.26 -5.84
N THR A 50 15.26 0.04 -5.60
CA THR A 50 16.40 0.86 -5.21
C THR A 50 16.17 1.44 -3.82
N LYS A 51 17.12 2.26 -3.30
CA LYS A 51 16.94 2.95 -2.02
C LYS A 51 15.68 3.82 -1.95
N LYS A 52 15.25 4.42 -3.06
CA LYS A 52 14.13 5.38 -3.09
C LYS A 52 12.98 4.98 -4.02
N THR A 53 13.09 3.84 -4.71
CA THR A 53 12.09 3.45 -5.69
C THR A 53 11.80 1.96 -5.66
N LEU A 54 10.56 1.60 -5.98
CA LEU A 54 10.17 0.24 -6.30
C LEU A 54 9.39 0.21 -7.62
N ARG A 55 9.67 -0.78 -8.46
CA ARG A 55 8.92 -1.08 -9.68
C ARG A 55 8.46 -2.52 -9.65
N THR A 56 7.26 -2.78 -10.13
CA THR A 56 6.73 -4.13 -10.28
C THR A 56 5.69 -4.15 -11.39
N GLU A 57 5.60 -5.27 -12.10
CA GLU A 57 4.48 -5.56 -13.00
C GLU A 57 3.40 -6.41 -12.31
N ASN A 58 3.66 -6.85 -11.08
CA ASN A 58 2.73 -7.63 -10.29
C ASN A 58 1.67 -6.71 -9.67
N GLU A 59 0.48 -6.76 -10.23
CA GLU A 59 -0.67 -5.97 -9.79
C GLU A 59 -1.06 -6.28 -8.33
N ARG A 60 -1.07 -7.56 -7.95
CA ARG A 60 -1.39 -7.99 -6.59
C ARG A 60 -0.41 -7.38 -5.57
N LEU A 61 0.89 -7.41 -5.87
CA LEU A 61 1.90 -6.78 -5.03
C LEU A 61 1.62 -5.29 -4.86
N PHE A 62 1.29 -4.60 -5.96
CA PHE A 62 0.97 -3.18 -5.90
C PHE A 62 -0.26 -2.89 -5.03
N LYS A 63 -1.34 -3.69 -5.16
CA LYS A 63 -2.53 -3.57 -4.30
C LYS A 63 -2.20 -3.76 -2.83
N ILE A 64 -1.44 -4.79 -2.49
CA ILE A 64 -0.97 -5.05 -1.11
C ILE A 64 -0.25 -3.82 -0.57
N LEU A 65 0.69 -3.25 -1.34
CA LEU A 65 1.47 -2.11 -0.89
C LEU A 65 0.61 -0.85 -0.71
N VAL A 66 -0.38 -0.61 -1.56
CA VAL A 66 -1.33 0.51 -1.41
C VAL A 66 -2.19 0.34 -0.15
N VAL A 67 -2.81 -0.82 0.02
CA VAL A 67 -3.67 -1.10 1.19
C VAL A 67 -2.85 -1.05 2.47
N TYR A 68 -1.66 -1.67 2.48
CA TYR A 68 -0.73 -1.59 3.61
C TYR A 68 -0.41 -0.14 3.95
N GLY A 69 0.01 0.67 2.97
CA GLY A 69 0.32 2.08 3.17
C GLY A 69 -0.87 2.88 3.72
N GLY A 70 -2.08 2.56 3.27
CA GLY A 70 -3.33 3.20 3.72
C GLY A 70 -3.73 2.81 5.14
N VAL A 71 -3.63 1.54 5.50
CA VAL A 71 -3.96 1.06 6.85
C VAL A 71 -2.91 1.52 7.85
N ARG A 72 -1.63 1.33 7.51
CA ARG A 72 -0.49 1.63 8.37
C ARG A 72 -0.37 3.11 8.76
N GLN A 73 -0.63 4.04 7.83
CA GLN A 73 -0.61 5.48 8.13
C GLN A 73 -1.71 5.91 9.12
N SER A 74 -2.77 5.11 9.23
CA SER A 74 -3.94 5.44 10.06
C SER A 74 -3.94 4.75 11.43
N MET A 75 -2.94 3.93 11.71
CA MET A 75 -2.75 3.25 12.99
C MET A 75 -2.21 4.23 14.03
N ARG A 76 -2.90 4.35 15.18
CA ARG A 76 -2.46 5.20 16.30
C ARG A 76 -1.38 4.55 17.17
N LYS A 77 -1.45 3.23 17.38
CA LYS A 77 -0.49 2.48 18.22
C LYS A 77 0.30 1.51 17.34
N ILE A 78 1.53 1.86 17.04
CA ILE A 78 2.40 1.19 16.09
C ILE A 78 3.27 0.18 16.86
N TYR A 79 2.75 -1.02 17.08
CA TYR A 79 3.51 -2.12 17.69
C TYR A 79 4.00 -3.06 16.59
N ALA A 80 5.21 -3.60 16.77
CA ALA A 80 5.81 -4.52 15.80
C ALA A 80 4.90 -5.74 15.52
N THR A 81 4.24 -6.27 16.55
CA THR A 81 3.29 -7.39 16.42
C THR A 81 2.14 -7.05 15.48
N ARG A 82 1.44 -5.93 15.71
CA ARG A 82 0.32 -5.47 14.87
C ARG A 82 0.73 -5.21 13.43
N ILE A 83 1.91 -4.63 13.21
CA ILE A 83 2.42 -4.37 11.86
C ILE A 83 2.72 -5.70 11.14
N ASN A 84 3.34 -6.65 11.84
CA ASN A 84 3.63 -7.97 11.29
C ASN A 84 2.34 -8.74 10.97
N GLU A 85 1.32 -8.67 11.83
CA GLU A 85 0.01 -9.26 11.59
C GLU A 85 -0.68 -8.63 10.39
N LEU A 86 -0.71 -7.30 10.28
CA LEU A 86 -1.23 -6.62 9.09
C LEU A 86 -0.53 -7.10 7.81
N GLY A 87 0.79 -7.21 7.84
CA GLY A 87 1.57 -7.72 6.71
C GLY A 87 1.16 -9.14 6.33
N LYS A 88 1.08 -10.05 7.29
CA LYS A 88 0.64 -11.44 7.09
C LYS A 88 -0.78 -11.52 6.54
N THR A 89 -1.73 -10.76 7.11
CA THR A 89 -3.11 -10.72 6.65
C THR A 89 -3.17 -10.31 5.18
N LEU A 90 -2.48 -9.24 4.79
CA LEU A 90 -2.51 -8.76 3.40
C LEU A 90 -1.84 -9.72 2.41
N ILE A 91 -0.73 -10.35 2.79
CA ILE A 91 -0.05 -11.34 1.93
C ILE A 91 -0.98 -12.53 1.64
N ASN A 92 -1.70 -13.00 2.65
CA ASN A 92 -2.57 -14.17 2.58
C ASN A 92 -4.02 -13.85 2.15
N MET A 93 -4.38 -12.57 2.02
CA MET A 93 -5.73 -12.14 1.65
C MET A 93 -6.09 -12.59 0.22
N ASP A 94 -7.29 -13.13 0.02
CA ASP A 94 -7.75 -13.50 -1.32
C ASP A 94 -7.83 -12.27 -2.25
N GLU A 95 -7.75 -12.51 -3.56
CA GLU A 95 -7.69 -11.41 -4.53
C GLU A 95 -8.97 -10.56 -4.56
N PHE A 96 -10.14 -11.14 -4.26
CA PHE A 96 -11.40 -10.41 -4.27
C PHE A 96 -11.47 -9.41 -3.11
N SER A 97 -11.18 -9.87 -1.89
CA SER A 97 -11.08 -9.01 -0.71
C SER A 97 -10.01 -7.93 -0.89
N LEU A 98 -8.85 -8.29 -1.43
CA LEU A 98 -7.77 -7.35 -1.70
C LEU A 98 -8.19 -6.28 -2.72
N GLN A 99 -8.87 -6.67 -3.80
CA GLN A 99 -9.40 -5.74 -4.80
C GLN A 99 -10.41 -4.77 -4.20
N PHE A 100 -11.30 -5.25 -3.33
CA PHE A 100 -12.27 -4.41 -2.63
C PHE A 100 -11.57 -3.31 -1.81
N TRP A 101 -10.63 -3.68 -0.94
CA TRP A 101 -9.93 -2.72 -0.09
C TRP A 101 -9.04 -1.75 -0.87
N TYR A 102 -8.42 -2.22 -1.94
CA TYR A 102 -7.68 -1.38 -2.87
C TYR A 102 -8.59 -0.34 -3.52
N THR A 103 -9.75 -0.77 -4.03
CA THR A 103 -10.73 0.10 -4.70
C THR A 103 -11.29 1.14 -3.74
N GLU A 104 -11.63 0.74 -2.51
CA GLU A 104 -12.09 1.67 -1.47
C GLU A 104 -11.01 2.68 -1.10
N SER A 105 -9.76 2.22 -0.91
CA SER A 105 -8.64 3.08 -0.58
C SER A 105 -8.38 4.13 -1.68
N LEU A 106 -8.40 3.71 -2.95
CA LEU A 106 -8.19 4.62 -4.08
C LEU A 106 -9.37 5.56 -4.33
N SER A 107 -10.60 5.06 -4.27
CA SER A 107 -11.80 5.89 -4.49
C SER A 107 -11.86 7.03 -3.48
N LYS A 108 -11.64 6.74 -2.20
CA LYS A 108 -11.66 7.77 -1.16
C LYS A 108 -10.46 8.72 -1.23
N PHE A 109 -9.28 8.22 -1.62
CA PHE A 109 -8.10 9.06 -1.79
C PHE A 109 -8.21 10.00 -2.99
N SER A 110 -8.65 9.49 -4.15
CA SER A 110 -8.69 10.22 -5.43
C SER A 110 -9.69 11.37 -5.46
N ILE A 111 -10.85 11.24 -4.80
CA ILE A 111 -11.91 12.27 -4.84
C ILE A 111 -11.44 13.59 -4.20
N ARG A 112 -10.59 13.57 -3.17
CA ARG A 112 -10.29 14.78 -2.38
C ARG A 112 -8.83 14.95 -1.92
N ASN A 113 -7.93 14.00 -2.24
CA ASN A 113 -6.68 13.82 -1.47
C ASN A 113 -6.93 13.80 0.05
N ASN A 114 -8.14 13.41 0.47
CA ASN A 114 -8.60 13.59 1.83
C ASN A 114 -8.20 12.38 2.65
N VAL A 115 -7.18 12.59 3.48
CA VAL A 115 -6.65 11.57 4.37
C VAL A 115 -7.76 11.04 5.29
N VAL A 116 -8.71 11.89 5.72
CA VAL A 116 -9.80 11.55 6.67
C VAL A 116 -10.72 10.42 6.15
N ASP A 117 -11.08 10.43 4.87
CA ASP A 117 -11.95 9.38 4.33
C ASP A 117 -11.16 8.06 4.14
N THR A 118 -9.87 8.17 3.84
CA THR A 118 -8.95 7.03 3.85
C THR A 118 -8.80 6.44 5.27
N PHE A 119 -8.80 7.28 6.33
CA PHE A 119 -8.81 6.82 7.71
C PHE A 119 -10.04 5.96 8.06
N LYS A 120 -11.22 6.27 7.50
CA LYS A 120 -12.44 5.48 7.74
C LYS A 120 -12.34 4.09 7.10
N VAL A 121 -11.88 4.01 5.86
CA VAL A 121 -11.63 2.72 5.17
C VAL A 121 -10.63 1.89 5.95
N SER A 122 -9.52 2.51 6.36
CA SER A 122 -8.49 1.82 7.12
C SER A 122 -8.93 1.41 8.52
N LYS A 123 -9.85 2.16 9.14
CA LYS A 123 -10.48 1.74 10.40
C LYS A 123 -11.35 0.51 10.18
N ALA A 124 -12.24 0.55 9.18
CA ALA A 124 -13.10 -0.59 8.86
C ALA A 124 -12.28 -1.85 8.53
N PHE A 125 -11.15 -1.70 7.81
CA PHE A 125 -10.23 -2.81 7.57
C PHE A 125 -9.73 -3.40 8.90
N ARG A 126 -9.22 -2.57 9.81
CA ARG A 126 -8.70 -3.07 11.09
C ARG A 126 -9.78 -3.74 11.92
N ASP A 127 -10.98 -3.14 12.00
CA ASP A 127 -12.08 -3.69 12.79
C ASP A 127 -12.48 -5.12 12.32
N LEU A 128 -12.11 -5.53 11.10
CA LEU A 128 -12.41 -6.85 10.53
C LEU A 128 -11.24 -7.85 10.58
N TYR A 129 -9.99 -7.37 10.54
CA TYR A 129 -8.80 -8.20 10.30
C TYR A 129 -7.70 -8.05 11.35
N GLU A 130 -7.93 -7.23 12.37
CA GLU A 130 -7.03 -6.98 13.50
C GLU A 130 -7.77 -7.18 14.82
#